data_AF-A0A4U1I101-F1
#
_entry.id   AF-A0A4U1I101-F1
#
_cell.length_a   1.000
_cell.length_b   1.000
_cell.length_c   1.000
_cell.angle_alpha   90.00
_cell.angle_beta   90.00
_cell.angle_gamma   90.00
#
_symmetry.space_group_name_H-M   'P 1'
#
loop_
_entity.id
_entity.type
_entity.pdbx_description
1 polymer ?
#
loop_
_entity_poly.entity_id
_entity_poly.type
_entity_poly.pdbx_seq_one_letter_code
_entity_poly.pdbx_strand_id
1 'polypeptide(L)'
;MALPGARSVIWLAIAVHAGAFAQVPVKPGKWELTSTFRGLPFGDSAKPARTACISAAELGSIPEKALMSAAPAPADDGSRAPPKCAYSNIRREGAQSSWALACEGPTMSGSGNATVMPEAADLSETFKLETPFGSHSIQHIVLARRQGDCL
;
A
#
# COMPACT_ATOMS: atom_id res chain seq x y z
N MET A 1 -32.77 -29.07 -58.64
CA MET A 1 -31.69 -28.07 -58.76
C MET A 1 -31.65 -27.24 -57.48
N ALA A 2 -30.46 -27.22 -56.87
CA ALA A 2 -29.88 -26.29 -55.89
C ALA A 2 -30.75 -25.57 -54.83
N LEU A 3 -30.53 -25.93 -53.56
CA LEU A 3 -30.62 -25.03 -52.41
C LEU A 3 -29.44 -24.03 -52.44
N PRO A 4 -29.67 -22.77 -52.05
CA PRO A 4 -28.76 -22.09 -51.13
C PRO A 4 -29.59 -21.40 -50.02
N GLY A 5 -29.28 -21.50 -48.74
CA GLY A 5 -27.96 -21.31 -48.15
C GLY A 5 -27.93 -19.94 -47.47
N ALA A 6 -28.46 -19.84 -46.25
CA ALA A 6 -28.32 -18.66 -45.41
C ALA A 6 -27.91 -19.09 -44.00
N ARG A 7 -26.61 -19.36 -43.85
CA ARG A 7 -25.95 -19.52 -42.54
C ARG A 7 -25.85 -18.14 -41.91
N SER A 8 -26.80 -17.81 -41.03
CA SER A 8 -26.72 -16.60 -40.21
C SER A 8 -25.71 -16.83 -39.08
N VAL A 9 -24.47 -16.36 -39.29
CA VAL A 9 -23.42 -16.37 -38.27
C VAL A 9 -23.69 -15.19 -37.35
N ILE A 10 -24.37 -15.46 -36.23
CA ILE A 10 -24.52 -14.50 -35.13
C ILE A 10 -23.15 -14.37 -34.48
N TRP A 11 -22.46 -13.28 -34.79
CA TRP A 11 -21.25 -12.86 -34.11
C TRP A 11 -21.59 -12.54 -32.65
N LEU A 12 -21.25 -13.46 -31.73
CA LEU A 12 -21.14 -13.10 -30.31
C LEU A 12 -19.95 -12.15 -30.16
N ALA A 13 -20.23 -10.86 -30.10
CA ALA A 13 -19.31 -9.89 -29.55
C ALA A 13 -19.20 -10.18 -28.04
N ILE A 14 -18.22 -11.00 -27.65
CA ILE A 14 -17.78 -11.06 -26.26
C ILE A 14 -17.17 -9.68 -25.99
N ALA A 15 -17.97 -8.82 -25.36
CA ALA A 15 -17.50 -7.59 -24.78
C ALA A 15 -16.47 -7.96 -23.71
N VAL A 16 -15.20 -7.99 -24.12
CA VAL A 16 -14.05 -7.98 -23.22
C VAL A 16 -14.17 -6.67 -22.45
N HIS A 17 -14.89 -6.72 -21.34
CA HIS A 17 -14.76 -5.75 -20.27
C HIS A 17 -13.35 -5.96 -19.72
N ALA A 18 -12.36 -5.40 -20.42
CA ALA A 18 -11.13 -4.95 -19.81
C ALA A 18 -11.58 -3.91 -18.79
N GLY A 19 -11.94 -4.39 -17.59
CA GLY A 19 -12.28 -3.56 -16.46
C GLY A 19 -11.14 -2.58 -16.32
N ALA A 20 -11.42 -1.32 -16.65
CA ALA A 20 -10.54 -0.22 -16.41
C ALA A 20 -10.09 -0.36 -14.95
N PHE A 21 -8.81 -0.67 -14.76
CA PHE A 21 -8.17 -0.72 -13.46
C PHE A 21 -8.40 0.64 -12.83
N ALA A 22 -9.40 0.76 -11.96
CA ALA A 22 -9.72 1.97 -11.22
C ALA A 22 -8.62 2.20 -10.17
N GLN A 23 -7.47 2.66 -10.64
CA GLN A 23 -6.45 3.36 -9.86
C GLN A 23 -7.03 4.77 -9.61
N VAL A 24 -7.10 5.35 -8.42
CA VAL A 24 -6.55 5.09 -7.10
C VAL A 24 -7.68 5.36 -6.10
N PRO A 25 -7.99 4.46 -5.16
CA PRO A 25 -9.08 4.66 -4.20
C PRO A 25 -8.75 5.69 -3.11
N VAL A 26 -7.60 6.36 -3.12
CA VAL A 26 -7.16 7.27 -2.03
C VAL A 26 -7.16 8.72 -2.52
N LYS A 27 -7.84 9.61 -1.80
CA LYS A 27 -7.90 11.04 -2.15
C LYS A 27 -6.75 11.84 -1.53
N PRO A 28 -6.20 12.86 -2.23
CA PRO A 28 -5.29 13.81 -1.60
C PRO A 28 -6.01 14.62 -0.51
N GLY A 29 -5.26 15.16 0.45
CA GLY A 29 -5.81 15.99 1.52
C GLY A 29 -5.07 15.85 2.84
N LYS A 30 -5.74 16.27 3.90
CA LYS A 30 -5.28 16.18 5.28
C LYS A 30 -5.63 14.80 5.83
N TRP A 31 -4.64 14.04 6.26
CA TRP A 31 -4.77 12.68 6.79
C TRP A 31 -4.29 12.60 8.22
N GLU A 32 -5.09 12.00 9.09
CA GLU A 32 -4.69 11.55 10.41
C GLU A 32 -4.18 10.11 10.31
N LEU A 33 -2.95 9.88 10.76
CA LEU A 33 -2.24 8.61 10.64
C LEU A 33 -1.81 8.13 12.02
N THR A 34 -2.14 6.89 12.37
CA THR A 34 -1.56 6.19 13.52
C THR A 34 -0.60 5.13 13.02
N SER A 35 0.43 4.83 13.80
CA SER A 35 1.39 3.77 13.50
C SER A 35 1.54 2.85 14.71
N THR A 36 1.58 1.56 14.47
CA THR A 36 1.90 0.53 15.47
C THR A 36 3.02 -0.35 14.95
N PHE A 37 4.08 -0.48 15.73
CA PHE A 37 5.16 -1.42 15.46
C PHE A 37 5.06 -2.61 16.41
N ARG A 38 5.14 -3.83 15.87
CA ARG A 38 5.20 -5.08 16.63
C ARG A 38 6.48 -5.85 16.34
N GLY A 39 7.06 -6.48 17.34
CA GLY A 39 8.27 -7.30 17.23
C GLY A 39 9.54 -6.57 17.66
N LEU A 40 10.67 -7.28 17.71
CA LEU A 40 11.95 -6.73 18.16
C LEU A 40 12.56 -5.79 17.10
N PRO A 41 13.19 -4.66 17.48
CA PRO A 41 13.44 -4.18 18.85
C PRO A 41 12.27 -3.38 19.46
N PHE A 42 11.19 -3.16 18.72
CA PHE A 42 10.14 -2.18 19.06
C PHE A 42 9.10 -2.66 20.09
N GLY A 43 9.03 -3.96 20.39
CA GLY A 43 7.96 -4.53 21.22
C GLY A 43 6.60 -4.31 20.56
N ASP A 44 5.54 -4.09 21.35
CA ASP A 44 4.25 -3.57 20.87
C ASP A 44 4.18 -2.06 21.16
N SER A 45 4.64 -1.24 20.21
CA SER A 45 4.67 0.21 20.36
C SER A 45 3.67 0.90 19.44
N ALA A 46 2.58 1.40 20.04
CA ALA A 46 1.67 2.32 19.37
C ALA A 46 2.23 3.75 19.44
N LYS A 47 2.18 4.47 18.32
CA LYS A 47 2.59 5.86 18.21
C LYS A 47 1.37 6.79 18.19
N PRO A 48 1.49 7.99 18.77
CA PRO A 48 0.40 8.96 18.75
C PRO A 48 0.03 9.30 17.31
N ALA A 49 -1.24 9.63 17.09
CA ALA A 49 -1.72 10.06 15.80
C ALA A 49 -0.95 11.31 15.33
N ARG A 50 -0.55 11.31 14.06
CA ARG A 50 0.03 12.47 13.38
C ARG A 50 -0.89 12.87 12.26
N THR A 51 -1.10 14.17 12.12
CA THR A 51 -1.76 14.70 10.93
C THR A 51 -0.73 15.15 9.90
N ALA A 52 -0.91 14.74 8.64
CA ALA A 52 -0.06 15.14 7.52
C ALA A 52 -0.92 15.57 6.33
N CYS A 53 -0.42 16.53 5.56
CA CYS A 53 -1.01 16.92 4.29
C CYS A 53 -0.32 16.14 3.18
N ILE A 54 -1.10 15.41 2.39
CA ILE A 54 -0.61 14.54 1.32
C ILE A 54 -1.25 14.98 0.01
N SER A 55 -0.44 15.53 -0.87
CA SER A 55 -0.83 15.99 -2.20
C SER A 55 -1.05 14.83 -3.17
N ALA A 56 -1.71 15.10 -4.30
CA ALA A 56 -1.89 14.11 -5.36
C ALA A 56 -0.55 13.63 -5.95
N ALA A 57 0.45 14.51 -6.00
CA ALA A 57 1.80 14.19 -6.46
C ALA A 57 2.50 13.22 -5.49
N GLU A 58 2.33 13.39 -4.18
CA GLU A 58 2.91 12.50 -3.17
C GLU A 58 2.24 11.12 -3.16
N LEU A 59 0.92 11.03 -3.37
CA LEU A 59 0.24 9.74 -3.52
C LEU A 59 0.79 8.94 -4.71
N GLY A 60 1.07 9.61 -5.83
CA GLY A 60 1.68 9.02 -7.00
C GLY A 60 0.96 7.76 -7.49
N SER A 61 1.72 6.78 -8.01
CA SER A 61 1.19 5.48 -8.47
C SER A 61 1.06 4.43 -7.35
N ILE A 62 1.60 4.73 -6.17
CA ILE A 62 1.59 3.84 -4.99
C ILE A 62 1.16 4.64 -3.74
N PRO A 63 -0.14 4.94 -3.60
CA PRO A 63 -0.68 5.69 -2.47
C PRO A 63 -0.34 5.08 -1.12
N GLU A 64 -0.25 3.75 -1.07
CA GLU A 64 0.09 3.00 0.15
C GLU A 64 1.47 3.37 0.68
N LYS A 65 2.44 3.56 -0.23
CA LYS A 65 3.80 4.01 0.11
C LYS A 65 3.80 5.42 0.69
N ALA A 66 2.99 6.31 0.13
CA ALA A 66 2.88 7.70 0.61
C ALA A 66 2.29 7.75 2.02
N LEU A 67 1.21 7.01 2.28
CA LEU A 67 0.58 6.90 3.60
C LEU A 67 1.53 6.26 4.63
N MET A 68 2.19 5.15 4.27
CA MET A 68 3.20 4.50 5.13
C MET A 68 4.35 5.45 5.47
N SER A 69 4.82 6.25 4.52
CA SER A 69 5.93 7.20 4.72
C SER A 69 5.52 8.42 5.54
N ALA A 70 4.26 8.84 5.48
CA ALA A 70 3.73 9.97 6.25
C ALA A 70 3.42 9.60 7.72
N ALA A 71 3.27 8.30 8.01
CA ALA A 71 2.96 7.80 9.33
C ALA A 71 4.06 8.13 10.37
N PRO A 72 3.73 8.19 11.67
CA PRO A 72 4.72 8.39 12.72
C PRO A 72 5.82 7.31 12.67
N ALA A 73 7.08 7.74 12.66
CA ALA A 73 8.24 6.85 12.73
C ALA A 73 8.37 6.21 14.13
N PRO A 74 9.04 5.05 14.25
CA PRO A 74 9.42 4.53 15.56
C PRO A 74 10.35 5.55 16.24
N ALA A 75 10.27 5.62 17.57
CA ALA A 75 11.09 6.55 18.34
C ALA A 75 12.51 5.97 18.46
N ASP A 76 13.34 6.21 17.47
CA ASP A 76 14.79 6.22 17.64
C ASP A 76 15.26 7.68 17.67
N ASP A 77 16.30 7.91 18.44
CA ASP A 77 17.06 9.10 18.81
C ASP A 77 17.52 9.99 17.63
N GLY A 78 16.61 10.37 16.73
CA GLY A 78 16.75 11.40 15.69
C GLY A 78 17.89 11.23 14.68
N SER A 79 18.73 10.21 14.86
CA SER A 79 20.08 10.13 14.30
C SER A 79 20.17 9.20 13.10
N ARG A 80 19.18 8.33 12.89
CA ARG A 80 19.12 7.41 11.75
C ARG A 80 17.91 7.70 10.89
N ALA A 81 18.18 8.08 9.64
CA ALA A 81 17.15 8.13 8.62
C ALA A 81 16.51 6.74 8.47
N PRO A 82 15.18 6.67 8.23
CA PRO A 82 14.52 5.40 7.97
C PRO A 82 15.14 4.71 6.74
N PRO A 83 15.20 3.37 6.72
CA PRO A 83 15.75 2.62 5.59
C PRO A 83 14.95 2.91 4.32
N LYS A 84 15.65 2.99 3.18
CA LYS A 84 14.98 3.27 1.90
C LYS A 84 14.35 1.99 1.36
N CYS A 85 13.03 1.89 1.39
CA CYS A 85 12.32 0.71 0.90
C CYS A 85 11.79 0.90 -0.53
N ALA A 86 12.11 -0.06 -1.40
CA ALA A 86 11.55 -0.23 -2.73
C ALA A 86 10.34 -1.16 -2.69
N TYR A 87 9.28 -0.76 -3.38
CA TYR A 87 8.04 -1.52 -3.50
C TYR A 87 8.04 -2.21 -4.86
N SER A 88 7.66 -3.49 -4.89
CA SER A 88 7.62 -4.30 -6.10
C SER A 88 6.44 -5.27 -6.06
N ASN A 89 6.17 -5.94 -7.18
CA ASN A 89 5.11 -6.97 -7.27
C ASN A 89 3.74 -6.49 -6.76
N ILE A 90 3.40 -5.24 -7.06
CA ILE A 90 2.18 -4.60 -6.56
C ILE A 90 0.98 -5.22 -7.26
N ARG A 91 0.07 -5.80 -6.49
CA ARG A 91 -1.21 -6.35 -6.95
C ARG A 91 -2.34 -5.55 -6.33
N ARG A 92 -3.36 -5.25 -7.13
CA ARG A 92 -4.55 -4.50 -6.70
C ARG A 92 -5.80 -5.21 -7.18
N GLU A 93 -6.71 -5.47 -6.25
CA GLU A 93 -7.97 -6.16 -6.47
C GLU A 93 -9.06 -5.39 -5.72
N GLY A 94 -9.74 -4.49 -6.42
CA GLY A 94 -10.74 -3.60 -5.83
C GLY A 94 -10.14 -2.71 -4.73
N ALA A 95 -10.68 -2.81 -3.52
CA ALA A 95 -10.21 -2.08 -2.34
C ALA A 95 -8.95 -2.68 -1.70
N GLN A 96 -8.49 -3.85 -2.15
CA GLN A 96 -7.33 -4.52 -1.57
C GLN A 96 -6.08 -4.31 -2.43
N SER A 97 -4.94 -4.16 -1.77
CA SER A 97 -3.64 -4.17 -2.43
C SER A 97 -2.62 -4.98 -1.65
N SER A 98 -1.62 -5.51 -2.36
CA SER A 98 -0.48 -6.21 -1.77
C SER A 98 0.79 -5.91 -2.54
N TRP A 99 1.93 -5.94 -1.86
CA TRP A 99 3.23 -5.60 -2.44
C TRP A 99 4.36 -6.35 -1.73
N ALA A 100 5.51 -6.43 -2.39
CA ALA A 100 6.77 -6.87 -1.82
C ALA A 100 7.67 -5.66 -1.51
N LEU A 101 8.46 -5.76 -0.45
CA LEU A 101 9.37 -4.73 0.04
C LEU A 101 10.80 -5.24 0.00
N ALA A 102 11.71 -4.39 -0.47
CA ALA A 102 13.15 -4.58 -0.33
C ALA A 102 13.75 -3.26 0.17
N CYS A 103 14.40 -3.25 1.33
CA CYS A 103 14.92 -2.03 1.93
C CYS A 103 16.44 -1.97 1.88
N GLU A 104 16.96 -0.84 1.40
CA GLU A 104 18.37 -0.48 1.49
C GLU A 104 18.67 0.04 2.91
N GLY A 105 19.67 -0.57 3.55
CA GLY A 105 19.91 -0.50 4.99
C GLY A 105 20.44 -1.87 5.45
N PRO A 106 20.29 -2.30 6.72
CA PRO A 106 20.42 -3.73 6.99
C PRO A 106 19.49 -4.47 6.00
N THR A 107 20.01 -5.50 5.33
CA THR A 107 19.27 -6.19 4.26
C THR A 107 17.95 -6.72 4.81
N MET A 108 16.85 -6.06 4.43
CA MET A 108 15.50 -6.41 4.87
C MET A 108 14.62 -6.64 3.66
N SER A 109 13.85 -7.71 3.73
CA SER A 109 12.80 -8.01 2.76
C SER A 109 11.48 -8.10 3.48
N GLY A 110 10.38 -7.88 2.77
CA GLY A 110 9.07 -7.91 3.38
C GLY A 110 7.94 -7.99 2.39
N SER A 111 6.75 -7.94 2.94
CA SER A 111 5.52 -7.84 2.18
C SER A 111 4.56 -6.94 2.92
N GLY A 112 3.74 -6.22 2.18
CA GLY A 112 2.64 -5.47 2.74
C GLY A 112 1.32 -5.76 2.06
N ASN A 113 0.27 -5.37 2.75
CA ASN A 113 -1.08 -5.35 2.25
C ASN A 113 -1.79 -4.09 2.74
N ALA A 114 -2.82 -3.70 2.00
CA ALA A 114 -3.72 -2.65 2.43
C ALA A 114 -5.16 -2.97 2.05
N THR A 115 -6.08 -2.44 2.85
CA THR A 115 -7.47 -2.22 2.47
C THR A 115 -7.69 -0.72 2.40
N VAL A 116 -8.02 -0.22 1.22
CA VAL A 116 -8.11 1.21 0.90
C VAL A 116 -9.52 1.60 0.49
N MET A 117 -10.03 2.64 1.14
CA MET A 117 -11.25 3.37 0.84
C MET A 117 -10.91 4.84 0.54
N PRO A 118 -11.81 5.61 -0.12
CA PRO A 118 -11.62 7.04 -0.40
C PRO A 118 -11.09 7.91 0.73
N GLU A 119 -11.49 7.61 1.97
CA GLU A 119 -11.24 8.44 3.15
C GLU A 119 -10.64 7.65 4.32
N ALA A 120 -10.32 6.38 4.11
CA ALA A 120 -9.77 5.51 5.14
C ALA A 120 -8.86 4.46 4.51
N ALA A 121 -7.76 4.13 5.17
CA ALA A 121 -6.87 3.06 4.73
C ALA A 121 -6.29 2.32 5.92
N ASP A 122 -6.37 1.01 5.87
CA ASP A 122 -5.71 0.10 6.81
C ASP A 122 -4.56 -0.56 6.08
N LEU A 123 -3.33 -0.27 6.50
CA LEU A 123 -2.12 -0.75 5.87
C LEU A 123 -1.31 -1.58 6.86
N SER A 124 -0.69 -2.65 6.38
CA SER A 124 0.17 -3.51 7.18
C SER A 124 1.38 -3.95 6.36
N GLU A 125 2.57 -3.82 6.95
CA GLU A 125 3.82 -4.29 6.39
C GLU A 125 4.49 -5.23 7.38
N THR A 126 5.05 -6.32 6.86
CA THR A 126 5.89 -7.23 7.64
C THR A 126 7.27 -7.27 7.02
N PHE A 127 8.27 -6.88 7.81
CA PHE A 127 9.67 -6.89 7.46
C PHE A 127 10.33 -8.10 8.12
N LYS A 128 11.18 -8.79 7.37
CA LYS A 128 12.12 -9.79 7.87
C LYS A 128 13.50 -9.16 7.87
N LEU A 129 14.08 -9.06 9.05
CA LEU A 129 15.44 -8.63 9.28
C LEU A 129 16.29 -9.88 9.48
N GLU A 130 17.22 -10.11 8.57
CA GLU A 130 18.24 -11.15 8.73
C GLU A 130 19.45 -10.56 9.45
N THR A 131 19.85 -11.20 10.54
CA THR A 131 21.05 -10.85 11.30
C THR A 131 21.96 -12.08 11.42
N PRO A 132 23.26 -11.90 11.72
CA PRO A 132 24.16 -13.03 11.98
C PRO A 132 23.68 -13.97 13.11
N PHE A 133 22.81 -13.50 14.00
CA PHE A 133 22.31 -14.24 15.16
C PHE A 133 20.91 -14.84 14.95
N GLY A 134 20.32 -14.66 13.76
CA GLY A 134 18.99 -15.16 13.43
C GLY A 134 18.13 -14.15 12.66
N SER A 135 16.91 -14.55 12.33
CA SER A 135 15.93 -13.71 11.64
C SER A 135 14.88 -13.19 12.61
N HIS A 136 14.57 -11.90 12.55
CA HIS A 136 13.48 -11.27 13.30
C HIS A 136 12.44 -10.69 12.34
N SER A 137 11.17 -10.74 12.76
CA SER A 137 10.08 -10.12 12.02
C SER A 137 9.58 -8.88 12.75
N ILE A 138 9.40 -7.80 11.99
CA ILE A 138 8.82 -6.54 12.46
C ILE A 138 7.53 -6.31 11.68
N GLN A 139 6.43 -6.06 12.38
CA GLN A 139 5.18 -5.64 11.76
C GLN A 139 4.99 -4.13 11.94
N HIS A 140 4.64 -3.43 10.88
CA HIS A 140 4.27 -2.02 10.87
C HIS A 140 2.83 -1.90 10.39
N ILE A 141 1.93 -1.42 11.25
CA ILE A 141 0.52 -1.23 10.94
C ILE A 141 0.24 0.27 10.93
N VAL A 142 -0.38 0.76 9.87
CA VAL A 142 -0.81 2.15 9.74
C VAL A 142 -2.31 2.19 9.54
N LEU A 143 -3.00 2.96 10.37
CA LEU A 143 -4.40 3.31 10.15
C LEU A 143 -4.44 4.78 9.75
N ALA A 144 -4.98 5.06 8.57
CA ALA A 144 -5.07 6.40 8.01
C ALA A 144 -6.53 6.80 7.82
N ARG A 145 -6.90 8.00 8.23
CA ARG A 145 -8.22 8.59 8.04
C ARG A 145 -8.12 10.00 7.48
N ARG A 146 -8.84 10.27 6.39
CA ARG A 146 -8.89 11.60 5.79
C ARG A 146 -9.77 12.51 6.63
N GLN A 147 -9.25 13.69 6.94
CA GLN A 147 -9.90 14.73 7.74
C GLN A 147 -10.48 15.87 6.87
N GLY A 148 -10.07 15.96 5.60
CA GLY A 148 -10.54 16.98 4.67
C GLY A 148 -9.47 17.34 3.65
N ASP A 149 -9.65 18.50 3.00
CA ASP A 149 -8.64 19.08 2.13
C ASP A 149 -7.48 19.69 2.93
N CYS A 150 -6.35 19.90 2.28
CA CYS A 150 -5.27 20.71 2.84
C CYS A 150 -5.64 22.19 2.75
N LEU A 151 -5.38 22.94 3.83
CA LEU A 151 -5.53 24.39 3.88
C LEU A 151 -4.39 25.09 3.12
#